data_AF-A0A9P1CTH2-F1
#
_entry.id   AF-A0A9P1CTH2-F1
#
_cell.length_a   1.000
_cell.length_b   1.000
_cell.length_c   1.000
_cell.angle_alpha   90.00
_cell.angle_beta   90.00
_cell.angle_gamma   90.00
#
_symmetry.space_group_name_H-M   'P 1'
#
loop_
_entity.id
_entity.type
_entity.pdbx_description
1 polymer ?
#
loop_
_entity_poly.entity_id
_entity_poly.type
_entity_poly.pdbx_seq_one_letter_code
_entity_poly.pdbx_strand_id
1 'polypeptide(L)'
;MAPQEEVLQGVVFCNSPVPVVNGGWYFAVQVETTQNTELDGLVLGITTTPPAALAQTAPEGFEAADDVPNSWSFGYNGQMRVDEVDDPIPISWNPKDLQNGDVVGLFISADGEGQAAAGRAGG
;
A
#
# COMPACT_ATOMS: atom_id res chain seq x y z
N MET A 1 3.69 -3.14 31.09
CA MET A 1 2.93 -2.71 29.90
C MET A 1 2.31 -3.96 29.32
N ALA A 2 0.99 -4.03 29.22
CA ALA A 2 0.36 -5.05 28.39
C ALA A 2 0.76 -4.78 26.92
N PRO A 3 0.93 -5.81 26.08
CA PRO A 3 1.05 -5.58 24.64
C PRO A 3 -0.19 -4.80 24.19
N GLN A 4 0.01 -3.69 23.48
CA GLN A 4 -1.09 -3.06 22.77
C GLN A 4 -1.43 -4.00 21.60
N GLU A 5 -2.70 -4.36 21.47
CA GLU A 5 -3.16 -5.09 20.29
C GLU A 5 -3.03 -4.14 19.09
N GLU A 6 -2.36 -4.58 18.02
CA GLU A 6 -2.29 -3.82 16.78
C GLU A 6 -3.70 -3.68 16.21
N VAL A 7 -4.16 -2.45 16.00
CA VAL A 7 -5.46 -2.19 15.41
C VAL A 7 -5.30 -2.16 13.90
N LEU A 8 -5.59 -3.30 13.26
CA LEU A 8 -5.58 -3.40 11.80
C LEU A 8 -6.68 -2.50 11.19
N GLN A 9 -6.32 -1.73 10.16
CA GLN A 9 -7.16 -0.67 9.58
C GLN A 9 -7.90 -1.08 8.29
N GLY A 10 -7.87 -2.37 7.94
CA GLY A 10 -8.55 -2.92 6.76
C GLY A 10 -7.99 -2.42 5.43
N VAL A 11 -8.53 -2.95 4.33
CA VAL A 11 -8.09 -2.64 2.96
C VAL A 11 -9.21 -1.98 2.17
N VAL A 12 -8.87 -0.91 1.45
CA VAL A 12 -9.77 -0.23 0.50
C VAL A 12 -9.24 -0.34 -0.92
N PHE A 13 -10.14 -0.42 -1.89
CA PHE A 13 -9.79 -0.54 -3.31
C PHE A 13 -10.29 0.67 -4.10
N CYS A 14 -9.52 1.04 -5.12
CA CYS A 14 -9.98 2.01 -6.12
C CYS A 14 -11.22 1.48 -6.88
N ASN A 15 -12.08 2.40 -7.32
CA ASN A 15 -13.30 2.07 -8.06
C ASN A 15 -13.06 1.74 -9.54
N SER A 16 -11.82 1.78 -10.00
CA SER A 16 -11.42 1.53 -11.38
C SER A 16 -9.98 1.01 -11.45
N PRO A 17 -9.60 0.29 -12.52
CA PRO A 17 -8.22 -0.15 -12.73
C PRO A 17 -7.25 1.04 -12.77
N VAL A 18 -6.05 0.83 -12.24
CA VAL A 18 -4.96 1.82 -12.29
C VAL A 18 -4.63 2.14 -13.76
N PRO A 19 -4.47 3.42 -14.13
CA PRO A 19 -4.11 3.79 -15.50
C PRO A 19 -2.69 3.33 -15.85
N VAL A 20 -2.48 3.03 -17.13
CA VAL A 20 -1.16 2.71 -17.67
C VAL A 20 -0.39 3.99 -17.97
N VAL A 21 0.82 4.11 -17.44
CA VAL A 21 1.72 5.26 -17.63
C VAL A 21 3.13 4.73 -17.89
N ASN A 22 3.80 5.20 -18.95
CA ASN A 22 5.20 4.84 -19.26
C ASN A 22 5.50 3.33 -19.27
N GLY A 23 4.55 2.50 -19.72
CA GLY A 23 4.73 1.06 -19.77
C GLY A 23 4.56 0.34 -18.42
N GLY A 24 3.99 1.01 -17.41
CA GLY A 24 3.60 0.39 -16.15
C GLY A 24 2.29 0.97 -15.64
N TRP A 25 1.98 0.75 -14.37
CA TRP A 25 0.79 1.26 -13.69
C TRP A 25 1.21 2.23 -12.61
N TYR A 26 0.59 3.41 -12.58
CA TYR A 26 0.90 4.44 -11.60
C TYR A 26 -0.35 5.05 -11.00
N PHE A 27 -0.34 5.22 -9.69
CA PHE A 27 -1.24 6.13 -8.99
C PHE A 27 -0.50 6.78 -7.82
N ALA A 28 -1.09 7.85 -7.30
CA ALA A 28 -0.62 8.49 -6.08
C ALA A 28 -1.80 8.92 -5.22
N VAL A 29 -1.57 8.96 -3.92
CA VAL A 29 -2.51 9.50 -2.94
C VAL A 29 -1.87 10.66 -2.19
N GLN A 30 -2.68 11.64 -1.81
CA GLN A 30 -2.26 12.71 -0.92
C GLN A 30 -2.69 12.37 0.50
N VAL A 31 -1.76 12.47 1.45
CA VAL A 31 -2.02 12.27 2.86
C VAL A 31 -2.71 13.51 3.41
N GLU A 32 -4.00 13.42 3.68
CA GLU A 32 -4.75 14.56 4.25
C GLU A 32 -4.53 14.69 5.75
N THR A 33 -4.42 13.56 6.46
CA THR A 33 -4.30 13.51 7.92
C THR A 33 -3.49 12.28 8.34
N THR A 34 -2.56 12.46 9.27
CA THR A 34 -1.79 11.39 9.91
C THR A 34 -2.20 11.16 11.35
N GLN A 35 -2.02 9.93 11.83
CA GLN A 35 -2.05 9.58 13.25
C GLN A 35 -0.70 8.99 13.60
N ASN A 36 0.07 9.68 14.45
CA ASN A 36 1.46 9.32 14.74
C ASN A 36 1.56 8.46 16.03
N THR A 37 0.58 7.59 16.26
CA THR A 37 0.50 6.73 17.45
C THR A 37 0.97 5.31 17.21
N GLU A 38 0.96 4.86 15.95
CA GLU A 38 1.32 3.50 15.56
C GLU A 38 2.79 3.40 15.12
N LEU A 39 3.33 2.17 15.12
CA LEU A 39 4.71 1.88 14.72
C LEU A 39 4.85 1.69 13.20
N ASP A 40 3.80 1.21 12.55
CA ASP A 40 3.65 1.11 11.10
C ASP A 40 2.82 2.28 10.56
N GLY A 41 2.37 2.20 9.30
CA GLY A 41 1.51 3.22 8.75
C GLY A 41 0.97 2.88 7.38
N LEU A 42 0.68 3.92 6.59
CA LEU A 42 0.04 3.80 5.28
C LEU A 42 0.72 2.75 4.39
N VAL A 43 -0.08 1.81 3.90
CA VAL A 43 0.29 0.84 2.86
C VAL A 43 -0.43 1.21 1.56
N LEU A 44 0.32 1.27 0.45
CA LEU A 44 -0.24 1.32 -0.90
C LEU A 44 0.00 0.01 -1.62
N GLY A 45 -0.95 -0.44 -2.42
CA GLY A 45 -0.76 -1.66 -3.20
C GLY A 45 -1.48 -1.67 -4.53
N ILE A 46 -1.08 -2.62 -5.38
CA ILE A 46 -1.76 -2.99 -6.61
C ILE A 46 -2.02 -4.49 -6.55
N THR A 47 -3.20 -4.91 -6.98
CA THR A 47 -3.55 -6.32 -7.20
C THR A 47 -3.98 -6.51 -8.64
N THR A 48 -3.73 -7.71 -9.17
CA THR A 48 -4.25 -8.12 -10.49
C THR A 48 -5.71 -8.60 -10.42
N THR A 49 -6.27 -8.75 -9.22
CA THR A 49 -7.63 -9.27 -9.02
C THR A 49 -8.65 -8.14 -8.86
N PRO A 50 -9.74 -8.10 -9.66
CA PRO A 50 -10.77 -7.09 -9.51
C PRO A 50 -11.45 -7.12 -8.12
N PRO A 51 -11.80 -5.97 -7.53
CA PRO A 51 -12.42 -5.92 -6.19
C PRO A 51 -13.70 -6.76 -6.06
N ALA A 52 -14.50 -6.86 -7.13
CA ALA A 52 -15.71 -7.68 -7.15
C ALA A 52 -15.44 -9.19 -7.05
N ALA A 53 -14.27 -9.66 -7.48
CA ALA A 53 -13.85 -11.05 -7.31
C ALA A 53 -13.29 -11.27 -5.90
N LEU A 54 -12.50 -10.32 -5.38
CA LEU A 54 -12.00 -10.36 -4.00
C LEU A 54 -13.10 -10.38 -2.95
N ALA A 55 -14.19 -9.61 -3.16
CA ALA A 55 -15.34 -9.61 -2.28
C ALA A 55 -16.08 -10.96 -2.22
N GLN A 56 -15.90 -11.84 -3.22
CA GLN A 56 -16.46 -13.20 -3.19
C GLN A 56 -15.60 -14.15 -2.36
N THR A 57 -14.28 -13.92 -2.30
CA THR A 57 -13.35 -14.76 -1.54
C THR A 57 -13.19 -14.29 -0.09
N ALA A 58 -13.34 -12.99 0.15
CA ALA A 58 -13.24 -12.36 1.46
C ALA A 58 -14.40 -11.36 1.65
N PRO A 59 -15.62 -11.86 1.98
CA PRO A 59 -16.81 -11.01 2.10
C PRO A 59 -16.74 -10.01 3.26
N GLU A 60 -15.97 -10.32 4.30
CA GLU A 60 -15.72 -9.43 5.45
C GLU A 60 -14.59 -8.42 5.18
N GLY A 61 -13.93 -8.49 4.01
CA GLY A 61 -12.74 -7.71 3.67
C GLY A 61 -11.43 -8.38 4.11
N PHE A 62 -10.33 -7.66 3.90
CA PHE A 62 -8.99 -8.06 4.33
C PHE A 62 -8.59 -7.20 5.52
N GLU A 63 -7.95 -7.81 6.53
CA GLU A 63 -7.48 -7.12 7.72
C GLU A 63 -6.16 -6.37 7.42
N ALA A 64 -5.27 -7.00 6.65
CA ALA A 64 -4.01 -6.42 6.20
C ALA A 64 -3.84 -6.48 4.67
N ALA A 65 -2.99 -5.59 4.14
CA ALA A 65 -2.76 -5.50 2.70
C ALA A 65 -2.03 -6.72 2.10
N ASP A 66 -1.25 -7.45 2.91
CA ASP A 66 -0.56 -8.69 2.55
C ASP A 66 -1.45 -9.93 2.63
N ASP A 67 -2.68 -9.80 3.12
CA ASP A 67 -3.70 -10.83 2.95
C ASP A 67 -4.31 -10.81 1.54
N VAL A 68 -4.10 -9.73 0.77
CA VAL A 68 -4.67 -9.57 -0.57
C VAL A 68 -3.86 -10.41 -1.58
N PRO A 69 -4.48 -11.40 -2.24
CA PRO A 69 -3.76 -12.28 -3.16
C PRO A 69 -3.35 -11.58 -4.45
N ASN A 70 -2.32 -12.10 -5.10
CA ASN A 70 -1.76 -11.62 -6.36
C ASN A 70 -1.49 -10.10 -6.33
N SER A 71 -0.85 -9.63 -5.26
CA SER A 71 -0.65 -8.22 -4.98
C SER A 71 0.80 -7.84 -4.69
N TRP A 72 1.07 -6.56 -4.87
CA TRP A 72 2.23 -5.87 -4.33
C TRP A 72 1.74 -4.82 -3.33
N SER A 73 2.35 -4.74 -2.16
CA SER A 73 2.00 -3.76 -1.13
C SER A 73 3.25 -3.12 -0.53
N PHE A 74 3.23 -1.80 -0.32
CA PHE A 74 4.37 -0.95 0.03
C PHE A 74 4.01 -0.03 1.18
N GLY A 75 4.83 -0.01 2.22
CA GLY A 75 4.65 0.89 3.35
C GLY A 75 5.13 0.24 4.63
N TYR A 76 4.24 -0.43 5.35
CA TYR A 76 4.50 -1.15 6.60
C TYR A 76 5.52 -0.41 7.49
N ASN A 77 6.59 -1.07 7.89
CA ASN A 77 7.70 -0.51 8.65
C ASN A 77 8.88 -0.06 7.76
N GLY A 78 8.58 0.45 6.55
CA GLY A 78 9.57 0.73 5.51
C GLY A 78 9.91 -0.50 4.67
N GLN A 79 8.91 -1.33 4.39
CA GLN A 79 9.06 -2.56 3.62
C GLN A 79 7.95 -2.71 2.57
N MET A 80 8.18 -3.57 1.58
CA MET A 80 7.17 -4.05 0.66
C MET A 80 7.00 -5.58 0.76
N ARG A 81 5.80 -6.04 0.41
CA ARG A 81 5.44 -7.44 0.23
C ARG A 81 5.01 -7.67 -1.22
N VAL A 82 5.34 -8.85 -1.73
CA VAL A 82 4.89 -9.36 -3.01
C VAL A 82 4.38 -10.77 -2.70
N ASP A 83 3.17 -11.10 -3.14
CA ASP A 83 2.45 -12.34 -2.76
C ASP A 83 3.30 -13.63 -2.85
N GLU A 84 4.16 -13.73 -3.87
CA GLU A 84 5.02 -14.91 -4.11
C GLU A 84 6.40 -14.84 -3.43
N VAL A 85 6.67 -13.80 -2.63
CA VAL A 85 7.97 -13.57 -1.98
C VAL A 85 7.83 -13.57 -0.47
N ASP A 86 8.40 -14.60 0.17
CA ASP A 86 8.30 -14.81 1.62
C ASP A 86 8.95 -13.68 2.44
N ASP A 87 10.11 -13.19 1.98
CA ASP A 87 10.89 -12.19 2.71
C ASP A 87 10.43 -10.76 2.36
N PRO A 88 10.15 -9.91 3.37
CA PRO A 88 9.84 -8.51 3.12
C PRO A 88 11.05 -7.76 2.56
N ILE A 89 10.81 -6.91 1.56
CA ILE A 89 11.87 -6.20 0.84
C ILE A 89 11.93 -4.73 1.33
N PRO A 90 13.09 -4.21 1.75
CA PRO A 90 13.20 -2.81 2.19
C PRO A 90 12.88 -1.81 1.08
N ILE A 91 12.24 -0.69 1.43
CA ILE A 91 11.95 0.42 0.53
C ILE A 91 12.56 1.72 1.03
N SER A 92 12.64 2.74 0.16
CA SER A 92 13.38 3.98 0.44
C SER A 92 12.62 5.01 1.29
N TRP A 93 11.41 4.70 1.77
CA TRP A 93 10.59 5.57 2.62
C TRP A 93 9.96 4.77 3.76
N ASN A 94 9.58 5.44 4.84
CA ASN A 94 8.90 4.82 5.97
C ASN A 94 7.56 5.55 6.22
N PRO A 95 6.42 4.84 6.25
CA PRO A 95 5.12 5.47 6.47
C PRO A 95 4.98 6.27 7.75
N LYS A 96 5.71 5.91 8.81
CA LYS A 96 5.68 6.67 10.07
C LYS A 96 6.22 8.10 9.94
N ASP A 97 7.01 8.36 8.89
CA ASP A 97 7.64 9.65 8.66
C ASP A 97 6.75 10.58 7.83
N LEU A 98 5.63 10.07 7.29
CA LEU A 98 4.66 10.85 6.50
C LEU A 98 4.06 12.00 7.32
N GLN A 99 3.78 13.10 6.63
CA GLN A 99 3.14 14.29 7.17
C GLN A 99 1.91 14.64 6.34
N ASN A 100 1.00 15.41 6.94
CA ASN A 100 -0.12 16.00 6.21
C ASN A 100 0.40 16.81 5.01
N GLY A 101 -0.17 16.54 3.83
CA GLY A 101 0.22 17.14 2.55
C GLY A 101 1.27 16.37 1.77
N ASP A 102 1.90 15.33 2.33
CA ASP A 102 2.76 14.44 1.56
C ASP A 102 1.96 13.69 0.51
N VAL A 103 2.61 13.40 -0.62
CA VAL A 103 2.08 12.58 -1.71
C VAL A 103 2.91 11.32 -1.78
N VAL A 104 2.22 10.18 -1.78
CA VAL A 104 2.83 8.86 -1.91
C VAL A 104 2.39 8.26 -3.24
N GLY A 105 3.37 8.01 -4.11
CA GLY A 105 3.17 7.41 -5.42
C GLY A 105 3.64 5.96 -5.44
N LEU A 106 2.91 5.12 -6.17
CA LEU A 106 3.26 3.73 -6.43
C LEU A 106 3.29 3.48 -7.94
N PHE A 107 4.41 2.97 -8.43
CA PHE A 107 4.62 2.52 -9.79
C PHE A 107 4.92 1.02 -9.82
N ILE A 108 4.27 0.28 -10.70
CA ILE A 108 4.61 -1.12 -11.03
C ILE A 108 4.93 -1.20 -12.52
N SER A 109 6.09 -1.70 -12.89
CA SER A 109 6.49 -1.88 -14.30
C SER A 109 5.74 -3.04 -14.97
N ALA A 110 5.73 -3.09 -16.31
CA ALA A 110 5.20 -4.23 -17.05
C ALA A 110 5.88 -5.57 -16.69
N ASP A 111 7.12 -5.52 -16.22
CA ASP A 111 7.90 -6.70 -15.80
C ASP A 111 7.65 -7.08 -14.33
N GLY A 112 6.75 -6.37 -13.63
CA GLY A 112 6.36 -6.66 -12.25
C GLY A 112 7.28 -6.06 -11.18
N GLU A 113 8.22 -5.20 -11.57
CA GLU A 113 9.08 -4.48 -10.62
C GLU A 113 8.32 -3.28 -10.05
N GLY A 114 8.27 -3.18 -8.72
CA GLY A 114 7.55 -2.11 -8.05
C GLY A 114 8.44 -1.09 -7.35
N GLN A 115 8.03 0.16 -7.38
CA GLN A 115 8.69 1.27 -6.71
C GLN A 115 7.65 2.20 -6.08
N ALA A 116 7.89 2.58 -4.82
CA ALA A 116 7.11 3.58 -4.12
C ALA A 116 7.99 4.73 -3.66
N ALA A 117 7.45 5.95 -3.71
CA ALA A 117 8.13 7.15 -3.24
C ALA A 117 7.14 8.07 -2.53
N ALA A 118 7.59 8.65 -1.42
CA ALA A 118 6.89 9.69 -0.68
C ALA A 118 7.63 11.02 -0.81
N GLY A 119 6.89 12.11 -0.97
CA GLY A 119 7.46 13.46 -0.98
C GLY A 119 6.38 14.53 -0.86
N ARG A 120 6.79 15.77 -0.57
CA ARG A 120 5.83 16.89 -0.49
C ARG A 120 5.31 17.24 -1.87
N ALA A 121 3.99 17.43 -2.00
CA ALA A 121 3.46 18.21 -3.11
C ALA A 121 4.13 19.59 -3.05
N GLY A 122 4.82 19.98 -4.14
CA GLY A 122 5.55 21.24 -4.19
C GLY A 122 4.65 22.42 -3.77
N GLY A 123 5.16 23.23 -2.85
CA GLY A 123 4.54 24.51 -2.46
C GLY A 123 4.75 25.61 -3.48
#